data_AF-A0A1C5H5Y9-F1
#
_entry.id   AF-A0A1C5H5Y9-F1
#
_cell.length_a   1.000
_cell.length_b   1.000
_cell.length_c   1.000
_cell.angle_alpha   90.00
_cell.angle_beta   90.00
_cell.angle_gamma   90.00
#
_symmetry.space_group_name_H-M   'P 1'
#
loop_
_entity.id
_entity.type
_entity.pdbx_description
1 polymer ?
#
loop_
_entity_poly.entity_id
_entity_poly.type
_entity_poly.pdbx_seq_one_letter_code
_entity_poly.pdbx_strand_id
1 'polypeptide(L)'
;MDAPRWLDGREDRAWRGYRRMRRLLDLELARDLARDAGLSEPDYDVLSDLSETPDGRLRLSELADRMLWSRSRLSHHLARMRQRGLVDREECATDGRGTVVVLTAQGRRAIEAAAPGHVAAVRRHLIDLLEPDELAALERFTHRVVDRLAAGRAPRDDTDAPTDG
;
A
#
# COMPACT_ATOMS: atom_id res chain seq x y z
N MET A 1 -8.27 38.39 -4.34
CA MET A 1 -8.33 37.07 -3.67
C MET A 1 -9.76 36.60 -3.79
N ASP A 2 -10.03 35.62 -4.63
CA ASP A 2 -11.39 35.08 -4.77
C ASP A 2 -11.81 34.43 -3.46
N ALA A 3 -13.08 34.63 -3.11
CA ALA A 3 -13.67 33.98 -1.95
C ALA A 3 -13.57 32.45 -2.10
N PRO A 4 -13.29 31.71 -1.00
CA PRO A 4 -13.20 30.26 -1.06
C PRO A 4 -14.53 29.66 -1.54
N ARG A 5 -14.45 28.78 -2.55
CA ARG A 5 -15.60 28.00 -3.02
C ARG A 5 -15.83 26.81 -2.10
N TRP A 6 -16.70 27.00 -1.11
CA TRP A 6 -17.09 25.95 -0.16
C TRP A 6 -17.91 24.85 -0.82
N LEU A 7 -17.91 23.66 -0.18
CA LEU A 7 -18.75 22.54 -0.58
C LEU A 7 -20.22 22.85 -0.31
N ASP A 8 -21.10 22.46 -1.22
CA ASP A 8 -22.52 22.45 -0.96
C ASP A 8 -22.91 21.30 0.01
N GLY A 9 -24.19 21.25 0.41
CA GLY A 9 -24.65 20.26 1.38
C GLY A 9 -24.56 18.81 0.88
N ARG A 10 -24.67 18.56 -0.43
CA ARG A 10 -24.52 17.20 -1.00
C ARG A 10 -23.05 16.81 -1.07
N GLU A 11 -22.20 17.73 -1.49
CA GLU A 11 -20.75 17.57 -1.56
C GLU A 11 -20.14 17.31 -0.18
N ASP A 12 -20.54 18.05 0.86
CA ASP A 12 -20.06 17.85 2.24
C ASP A 12 -20.47 16.47 2.78
N ARG A 13 -21.72 16.05 2.58
CA ARG A 13 -22.19 14.73 3.00
C ARG A 13 -21.42 13.61 2.31
N ALA A 14 -21.20 13.71 1.00
CA ALA A 14 -20.41 12.74 0.24
C ALA A 14 -18.96 12.68 0.75
N TRP A 15 -18.32 13.83 0.94
CA TRP A 15 -16.95 13.92 1.44
C TRP A 15 -16.78 13.33 2.84
N ARG A 16 -17.66 13.70 3.78
CA ARG A 16 -17.62 13.17 5.14
C ARG A 16 -17.95 11.68 5.18
N GLY A 17 -18.91 11.25 4.37
CA GLY A 17 -19.27 9.84 4.19
C GLY A 17 -18.07 9.01 3.75
N TYR A 18 -17.42 9.40 2.65
CA TYR A 18 -16.20 8.76 2.15
C TYR A 18 -15.11 8.69 3.23
N ARG A 19 -14.80 9.81 3.89
CA ARG A 19 -13.75 9.84 4.94
C ARG A 19 -14.07 8.94 6.12
N ARG A 20 -15.34 8.86 6.54
CA ARG A 20 -15.76 8.01 7.65
C ARG A 20 -15.71 6.54 7.27
N MET A 21 -16.25 6.20 6.10
CA MET A 21 -16.22 4.85 5.55
C MET A 21 -14.77 4.34 5.44
N ARG A 22 -13.89 5.11 4.78
CA ARG A 22 -12.48 4.74 4.61
C ARG A 22 -11.79 4.42 5.94
N ARG A 23 -11.94 5.30 6.94
CA ARG A 23 -11.34 5.07 8.26
C ARG A 23 -11.87 3.82 8.96
N LEU A 24 -13.17 3.55 8.86
CA LEU A 24 -13.75 2.36 9.48
C LEU A 24 -13.28 1.09 8.77
N LEU A 25 -13.22 1.11 7.44
CA LEU A 25 -12.73 -0.01 6.65
C LEU A 25 -11.27 -0.33 6.98
N ASP A 26 -10.38 0.68 6.96
CA ASP A 26 -8.96 0.51 7.31
C ASP A 26 -8.80 -0.09 8.73
N LEU A 27 -9.60 0.37 9.70
CA LEU A 27 -9.58 -0.16 11.07
C LEU A 27 -10.00 -1.63 11.15
N GLU A 28 -11.06 -2.04 10.45
CA GLU A 28 -11.51 -3.43 10.49
C GLU A 28 -10.54 -4.36 9.75
N LEU A 29 -10.05 -3.97 8.57
CA LEU A 29 -9.07 -4.77 7.82
C LEU A 29 -7.76 -4.95 8.60
N ALA A 30 -7.26 -3.89 9.24
CA ALA A 30 -6.06 -3.96 10.07
C ALA A 30 -6.25 -4.86 11.30
N ARG A 31 -7.44 -4.86 11.91
CA ARG A 31 -7.76 -5.74 13.05
C ARG A 31 -7.75 -7.21 12.65
N ASP A 32 -8.33 -7.54 11.50
CA ASP A 32 -8.39 -8.91 11.01
C ASP A 32 -6.99 -9.44 10.65
N LEU A 33 -6.18 -8.64 9.96
CA LEU A 33 -4.77 -8.98 9.68
C LEU A 33 -3.95 -9.21 10.95
N ALA A 34 -4.11 -8.34 11.95
CA ALA A 34 -3.38 -8.47 13.21
C ALA A 34 -3.80 -9.72 14.00
N ARG A 35 -5.11 -10.00 14.06
CA ARG A 35 -5.66 -11.12 14.82
C ARG A 35 -5.34 -12.46 14.18
N ASP A 36 -5.51 -12.56 12.87
CA ASP A 36 -5.56 -13.86 12.19
C ASP A 36 -4.20 -14.23 11.57
N ALA A 37 -3.36 -13.24 11.23
CA ALA A 37 -2.06 -13.45 10.59
C ALA A 37 -0.87 -12.87 11.38
N GLY A 38 -1.11 -12.12 12.46
CA GLY A 38 -0.04 -11.41 13.18
C GLY A 38 0.70 -10.39 12.32
N LEU A 39 0.06 -9.91 11.25
CA LEU A 39 0.60 -8.89 10.34
C LEU A 39 -0.04 -7.54 10.64
N SER A 40 0.76 -6.49 10.61
CA SER A 40 0.19 -5.15 10.46
C SER A 40 -0.22 -4.91 9.00
N GLU A 41 -1.15 -3.99 8.77
CA GLU A 41 -1.56 -3.61 7.40
C GLU A 41 -0.36 -3.25 6.51
N PRO A 42 0.64 -2.46 6.96
CA PRO A 42 1.81 -2.22 6.12
C PRO A 42 2.74 -3.42 5.90
N ASP A 43 2.79 -4.38 6.84
CA ASP A 43 3.51 -5.63 6.57
C ASP A 43 2.82 -6.40 5.44
N TYR A 44 1.49 -6.48 5.49
CA TYR A 44 0.68 -7.14 4.46
C TYR A 44 0.85 -6.47 3.10
N ASP A 45 0.75 -5.15 3.02
CA ASP A 45 0.92 -4.40 1.77
C ASP A 45 2.28 -4.67 1.11
N VAL A 46 3.37 -4.63 1.90
CA VAL A 46 4.72 -4.94 1.39
C VAL A 46 4.81 -6.39 0.89
N LEU A 47 4.25 -7.35 1.63
CA LEU A 47 4.29 -8.75 1.23
C LEU A 47 3.41 -9.01 0.00
N SER A 48 2.26 -8.35 -0.12
CA SER A 48 1.35 -8.42 -1.27
C SER A 48 2.06 -7.89 -2.51
N ASP A 49 2.62 -6.68 -2.45
CA ASP A 49 3.37 -6.05 -3.54
C ASP A 49 4.51 -6.93 -4.04
N LEU A 50 5.28 -7.51 -3.12
CA LEU A 50 6.37 -8.43 -3.47
C LEU A 50 5.82 -9.74 -4.05
N SER A 51 4.76 -10.32 -3.48
CA SER A 51 4.22 -11.61 -3.92
C SER A 51 3.68 -11.61 -5.34
N GLU A 52 3.26 -10.44 -5.84
CA GLU A 52 2.73 -10.24 -7.18
C GLU A 52 3.84 -10.05 -8.24
N THR A 53 5.10 -9.87 -7.84
CA THR A 53 6.20 -9.74 -8.79
C THR A 53 6.84 -11.08 -9.15
N PRO A 54 7.41 -11.20 -10.36
CA PRO A 54 8.30 -12.31 -10.69
C PRO A 54 9.39 -12.43 -9.63
N ASP A 55 9.58 -13.65 -9.12
CA ASP A 55 10.55 -14.02 -8.08
C ASP A 55 10.36 -13.41 -6.68
N GLY A 56 9.33 -12.59 -6.45
CA GLY A 56 9.08 -12.00 -5.13
C GLY A 56 10.02 -10.85 -4.78
N ARG A 57 10.42 -10.05 -5.78
CA ARG A 57 11.52 -9.07 -5.65
C ARG A 57 11.11 -7.71 -6.20
N LEU A 58 11.53 -6.64 -5.52
CA LEU A 58 11.35 -5.25 -5.96
C LEU A 58 12.55 -4.39 -5.55
N ARG A 59 12.91 -3.39 -6.37
CA ARG A 59 13.85 -2.36 -5.92
C ARG A 59 13.22 -1.56 -4.78
N LEU A 60 14.03 -1.15 -3.81
CA LEU A 60 13.56 -0.34 -2.68
C LEU A 60 12.87 0.95 -3.13
N SER A 61 13.39 1.60 -4.19
CA SER A 61 12.80 2.79 -4.78
C SER A 61 11.40 2.51 -5.33
N GLU A 62 11.26 1.46 -6.13
CA GLU A 62 9.98 1.04 -6.71
C GLU A 62 8.96 0.67 -5.63
N LEU A 63 9.37 -0.10 -4.61
CA LEU A 63 8.51 -0.45 -3.49
C LEU A 63 8.11 0.80 -2.67
N ALA A 64 9.00 1.77 -2.51
CA ALA A 64 8.67 3.03 -1.83
C ALA A 64 7.63 3.84 -2.62
N ASP A 65 7.74 3.85 -3.95
CA ASP A 65 6.80 4.53 -4.82
C ASP A 65 5.42 3.87 -4.79
N ARG A 66 5.34 2.53 -4.85
CA ARG A 66 4.08 1.77 -4.69
C ARG A 66 3.42 2.03 -3.34
N MET A 67 4.21 2.00 -2.26
CA MET A 67 3.74 2.28 -0.89
C MET A 67 3.43 3.77 -0.64
N LEU A 68 3.75 4.66 -1.58
CA LEU A 68 3.68 6.12 -1.42
C LEU A 68 4.47 6.64 -0.20
N TRP A 69 5.57 5.96 0.15
CA TRP A 69 6.41 6.28 1.30
C TRP A 69 7.74 6.92 0.86
N SER A 70 8.44 7.55 1.81
CA SER A 70 9.85 7.88 1.58
C SER A 70 10.70 6.61 1.67
N ARG A 71 11.84 6.58 0.95
CA ARG A 71 12.82 5.49 1.04
C ARG A 71 13.29 5.26 2.48
N SER A 72 13.55 6.35 3.23
CA SER A 72 13.91 6.27 4.65
C SER A 72 12.82 5.59 5.51
N ARG A 73 11.55 6.00 5.38
CA ARG A 73 10.44 5.37 6.11
C ARG A 73 10.34 3.89 5.78
N LEU A 74 10.38 3.53 4.50
CA LEU A 74 10.33 2.14 4.06
C LEU A 74 11.52 1.35 4.58
N SER A 75 12.72 1.92 4.54
CA SER A 75 13.94 1.29 5.07
C SER A 75 13.82 0.95 6.55
N HIS A 76 13.28 1.85 7.37
CA HIS A 76 13.05 1.56 8.79
C HIS A 76 11.99 0.48 9.01
N HIS A 77 10.94 0.46 8.20
CA HIS A 77 9.90 -0.56 8.29
C HIS A 77 10.42 -1.95 7.91
N LEU A 78 11.06 -2.05 6.75
CA LEU A 78 11.69 -3.27 6.25
C LEU A 78 12.74 -3.83 7.21
N ALA A 79 13.48 -2.99 7.95
CA ALA A 79 14.42 -3.48 8.97
C ALA A 79 13.72 -4.34 10.04
N ARG A 80 12.51 -3.96 10.47
CA ARG A 80 11.70 -4.75 11.42
C ARG A 80 11.13 -6.01 10.77
N MET A 81 10.71 -5.94 9.50
CA MET A 81 10.25 -7.11 8.76
C MET A 81 11.38 -8.14 8.55
N ARG A 82 12.62 -7.68 8.29
CA ARG A 82 13.82 -8.53 8.21
C ARG A 82 14.12 -9.22 9.53
N GLN A 83 14.05 -8.50 10.65
CA GLN A 83 14.22 -9.10 11.98
C GLN A 83 13.21 -10.22 12.26
N ARG A 84 12.00 -10.12 11.70
CA ARG A 84 10.96 -11.15 11.76
C ARG A 84 11.12 -12.26 10.70
N GLY A 85 12.10 -12.15 9.80
CA GLY A 85 12.35 -13.11 8.73
C GLY A 85 11.39 -13.04 7.55
N LEU A 86 10.57 -11.99 7.42
CA LEU A 86 9.54 -11.88 6.38
C LEU A 86 10.10 -11.45 5.03
N VAL A 87 11.13 -10.60 5.03
CA VAL A 87 11.79 -10.09 3.84
C VAL A 87 13.30 -10.11 4.05
N ASP A 88 14.05 -9.98 2.97
CA ASP A 88 15.49 -9.74 3.00
C ASP A 88 15.89 -8.57 2.08
N ARG A 89 17.15 -8.16 2.15
CA ARG A 89 17.75 -7.20 1.21
C ARG A 89 19.00 -7.76 0.58
N GLU A 90 19.09 -7.56 -0.72
CA GLU A 90 20.26 -7.90 -1.52
C GLU A 90 20.80 -6.65 -2.23
N GLU A 91 22.10 -6.63 -2.48
CA GLU A 91 22.74 -5.63 -3.33
C GLU A 91 22.47 -5.96 -4.80
N CYS A 92 22.12 -4.95 -5.61
CA CYS A 92 21.87 -5.17 -7.03
C CYS A 92 23.18 -5.43 -7.78
N ALA A 93 23.40 -6.69 -8.18
CA ALA A 93 24.64 -7.13 -8.84
C ALA A 93 24.93 -6.44 -10.19
N THR A 94 23.91 -5.88 -10.85
CA THR A 94 24.02 -5.30 -12.20
C THR A 94 24.31 -3.80 -12.23
N ASP A 95 24.11 -3.05 -11.14
CA ASP A 95 24.41 -1.61 -11.13
C ASP A 95 25.07 -1.07 -9.84
N GLY A 96 25.22 -1.91 -8.81
CA GLY A 96 25.88 -1.55 -7.54
C GLY A 96 25.24 -0.40 -6.77
N ARG A 97 24.11 0.16 -7.23
CA ARG A 97 23.51 1.39 -6.69
C ARG A 97 22.09 1.19 -6.15
N GLY A 98 21.46 0.04 -6.39
CA GLY A 98 20.13 -0.29 -5.88
C GLY A 98 20.12 -1.33 -4.76
N THR A 99 19.34 -1.09 -3.71
CA THR A 99 18.90 -2.15 -2.77
C THR A 99 17.69 -2.87 -3.36
N VAL A 100 17.75 -4.19 -3.44
CA VAL A 100 16.60 -5.05 -3.80
C VAL A 100 16.01 -5.62 -2.53
N VAL A 101 14.69 -5.54 -2.40
CA VAL A 101 13.90 -6.16 -1.34
C VAL A 101 13.36 -7.48 -1.87
N VAL A 102 13.53 -8.54 -1.09
CA VAL A 102 13.24 -9.91 -1.50
C VAL A 102 12.29 -10.55 -0.49
N LEU A 103 11.23 -11.18 -1.00
CA LEU A 103 10.31 -11.98 -0.20
C LEU A 103 11.00 -13.29 0.20
N THR A 104 11.09 -13.57 1.50
CA THR A 104 11.63 -14.85 1.97
C THR A 104 10.59 -15.96 1.84
N ALA A 105 11.02 -17.22 2.00
CA ALA A 105 10.08 -18.34 2.10
C ALA A 105 9.11 -18.20 3.29
N GLN A 106 9.55 -17.59 4.41
CA GLN A 106 8.68 -17.32 5.55
C GLN A 106 7.69 -16.20 5.24
N GLY A 107 8.13 -15.12 4.60
CA GLY A 107 7.24 -14.04 4.15
C GLY A 107 6.19 -14.55 3.17
N ARG A 108 6.58 -15.40 2.22
CA ARG A 108 5.67 -16.05 1.27
C ARG A 108 4.60 -16.87 1.97
N ARG A 109 4.98 -17.71 2.93
CA ARG A 109 4.00 -18.46 3.74
C ARG A 109 3.07 -17.53 4.54
N ALA A 110 3.60 -16.42 5.06
CA ALA A 110 2.80 -15.46 5.82
C ALA A 110 1.73 -14.79 4.96
N ILE A 111 2.05 -14.35 3.75
CA ILE A 111 1.06 -13.73 2.84
C ILE A 111 0.07 -14.76 2.31
N GLU A 112 0.51 -15.97 1.97
CA GLU A 112 -0.38 -17.06 1.53
C GLU A 112 -1.39 -17.46 2.62
N ALA A 113 -0.98 -17.43 3.89
CA ALA A 113 -1.89 -17.67 5.01
C ALA A 113 -2.85 -16.49 5.27
N ALA A 114 -2.37 -15.25 5.09
CA ALA A 114 -3.15 -14.04 5.38
C ALA A 114 -4.17 -13.69 4.28
N ALA A 115 -3.81 -13.92 3.01
CA ALA A 115 -4.59 -13.44 1.85
C ALA A 115 -6.04 -13.93 1.83
N PRO A 116 -6.37 -15.22 2.13
CA PRO A 116 -7.76 -15.67 2.15
C PRO A 116 -8.62 -14.92 3.17
N GLY A 117 -8.08 -14.68 4.37
CA GLY A 117 -8.75 -13.91 5.42
C GLY A 117 -8.94 -12.45 5.05
N HIS A 118 -7.91 -11.83 4.47
CA HIS A 118 -7.97 -10.47 3.96
C HIS A 118 -9.05 -10.31 2.87
N VAL A 119 -9.08 -11.21 1.88
CA VAL A 119 -10.09 -11.19 0.82
C VAL A 119 -11.50 -11.37 1.40
N ALA A 120 -11.69 -12.31 2.34
CA ALA A 120 -12.98 -12.49 2.99
C ALA A 120 -13.45 -11.24 3.75
N ALA A 121 -12.53 -10.53 4.42
CA ALA A 121 -12.83 -9.28 5.10
C ALA A 121 -13.18 -8.15 4.10
N VAL A 122 -12.41 -7.99 3.02
CA VAL A 122 -12.71 -7.03 1.93
C VAL A 122 -14.08 -7.29 1.31
N ARG A 123 -14.42 -8.57 1.09
CA ARG A 123 -15.74 -8.95 0.61
C ARG A 123 -16.85 -8.55 1.57
N ARG A 124 -16.75 -8.98 2.82
CA ARG A 124 -17.74 -8.74 3.87
C ARG A 124 -17.98 -7.26 4.16
N HIS A 125 -16.92 -6.45 4.13
CA HIS A 125 -16.98 -5.05 4.56
C HIS A 125 -17.12 -4.04 3.42
N LEU A 126 -17.00 -4.49 2.17
CA LEU A 126 -17.14 -3.61 1.01
C LEU A 126 -17.79 -4.30 -0.19
N ILE A 127 -17.16 -5.33 -0.77
CA ILE A 127 -17.54 -5.81 -2.11
C ILE A 127 -18.94 -6.42 -2.14
N ASP A 128 -19.30 -7.24 -1.16
CA ASP A 128 -20.60 -7.92 -1.12
C ASP A 128 -21.76 -6.98 -0.71
N LEU A 129 -21.46 -5.72 -0.38
CA LEU A 129 -22.45 -4.69 -0.06
C LEU A 129 -22.85 -3.84 -1.27
N LEU A 130 -22.15 -3.98 -2.39
CA LEU A 130 -22.33 -3.14 -3.58
C LEU A 130 -23.16 -3.88 -4.62
N GLU A 131 -24.13 -3.19 -5.19
CA GLU A 131 -24.76 -3.63 -6.44
C GLU A 131 -23.77 -3.54 -7.62
N PRO A 132 -23.98 -4.29 -8.72
CA PRO A 132 -23.06 -4.28 -9.86
C PRO A 132 -22.77 -2.88 -10.43
N ASP A 133 -23.79 -2.02 -10.51
CA ASP A 133 -23.64 -0.66 -11.02
C ASP A 133 -22.88 0.25 -10.04
N GLU A 134 -23.01 0.00 -8.73
CA GLU A 134 -22.27 0.72 -7.69
C GLU A 134 -20.79 0.32 -7.69
N LEU A 135 -20.49 -0.98 -7.88
CA LEU A 135 -19.12 -1.46 -8.03
C LEU A 135 -18.45 -0.87 -9.28
N ALA A 136 -19.17 -0.83 -10.40
CA ALA A 136 -18.67 -0.21 -11.62
C ALA A 136 -18.48 1.32 -11.44
N ALA A 137 -19.35 1.98 -10.67
CA ALA A 137 -19.18 3.40 -10.33
C ALA A 137 -17.96 3.61 -9.44
N LEU A 138 -17.75 2.74 -8.45
CA LEU A 138 -16.60 2.73 -7.55
C LEU A 138 -15.29 2.69 -8.34
N GLU A 139 -15.12 1.67 -9.17
CA GLU A 139 -13.95 1.49 -10.02
C GLU A 139 -13.65 2.74 -10.88
N ARG A 140 -14.68 3.25 -11.58
CA ARG A 140 -14.52 4.42 -12.47
C ARG A 140 -14.07 5.67 -11.72
N PHE A 141 -14.66 5.96 -10.55
CA PHE A 141 -14.29 7.18 -9.83
C PHE A 141 -12.95 7.03 -9.13
N THR A 142 -12.60 5.85 -8.60
CA THR A 142 -11.31 5.61 -7.94
C THR A 142 -10.18 5.75 -8.93
N HIS A 143 -10.27 5.15 -10.13
CA HIS A 143 -9.25 5.31 -11.17
C HIS A 143 -9.05 6.77 -11.54
N ARG A 144 -10.14 7.52 -11.80
CA ARG A 144 -10.04 8.95 -12.13
C ARG A 144 -9.33 9.78 -11.06
N VAL A 145 -9.60 9.52 -9.78
CA VAL A 145 -8.96 10.23 -8.66
C VAL A 145 -7.50 9.80 -8.52
N VAL A 146 -7.20 8.51 -8.63
CA VAL A 146 -5.84 7.97 -8.56
C VAL A 146 -4.98 8.56 -9.68
N ASP A 147 -5.44 8.52 -10.93
CA ASP A 147 -4.71 9.07 -12.09
C ASP A 147 -4.39 10.56 -11.89
N ARG A 148 -5.38 11.33 -11.41
CA ARG A 148 -5.21 12.77 -11.15
C ARG A 148 -4.19 13.05 -10.05
N LEU A 149 -4.12 12.19 -9.02
CA LEU A 149 -3.18 12.32 -7.90
C LEU A 149 -1.78 11.79 -8.25
N ALA A 150 -1.70 10.73 -9.05
CA ALA A 150 -0.46 10.15 -9.53
C ALA A 150 0.24 11.09 -10.52
N ALA A 151 -0.49 11.71 -11.45
CA ALA A 151 0.06 12.69 -12.39
C ALA A 151 0.68 13.93 -11.71
N GLY A 152 0.25 14.25 -10.48
CA GLY A 152 0.82 15.34 -9.69
C GLY A 152 2.08 14.96 -8.90
N ARG A 153 2.46 13.68 -8.88
CA ARG A 153 3.66 13.17 -8.21
C ARG A 153 4.73 12.94 -9.27
N ALA A 154 5.61 13.91 -9.48
CA ALA A 154 6.82 13.68 -10.28
C ALA A 154 7.62 12.50 -9.68
N PRO A 155 8.28 11.66 -10.51
CA PRO A 155 9.19 10.64 -10.01
C PRO A 155 10.23 11.32 -9.11
N ARG A 156 10.45 10.79 -7.91
CA ARG A 156 11.47 11.34 -7.01
C ARG A 156 12.84 11.04 -7.60
N ASP A 157 13.55 12.09 -7.98
CA ASP A 157 14.92 12.03 -8.50
C ASP A 157 15.84 11.24 -7.57
N ASP A 158 16.75 10.47 -8.16
CA ASP A 158 17.67 9.52 -7.51
C ASP A 158 18.81 10.17 -6.69
N THR A 159 18.68 11.44 -6.32
CA THR A 159 19.77 12.22 -5.72
C THR A 159 19.63 12.34 -4.19
N ASP A 160 19.68 11.21 -3.50
CA ASP A 160 20.05 11.15 -2.09
C ASP A 160 21.05 9.99 -1.92
N ALA A 161 22.21 10.15 -2.56
CA ALA A 161 23.39 9.43 -2.13
C ALA A 161 23.85 10.04 -0.79
N PRO A 162 24.12 9.26 0.26
CA PRO A 162 24.75 9.80 1.44
C PRO A 162 26.15 10.27 1.04
N THR A 163 26.40 11.58 1.16
CA THR A 163 27.76 12.10 1.26
C THR A 163 28.29 11.69 2.63
N ASP A 164 28.86 10.49 2.72
CA ASP A 164 29.68 10.14 3.88
C ASP A 164 31.02 10.88 3.75
N GLY A 165 31.33 11.66 4.78
CA GLY A 165 32.65 12.23 5.05
C GLY A 165 33.41 11.42 6.08
#